data_AF-A0A1M5H7C5-F1
#
_entry.id   AF-A0A1M5H7C5-F1
#
_cell.length_a   1.000
_cell.length_b   1.000
_cell.length_c   1.000
_cell.angle_alpha   90.00
_cell.angle_beta   90.00
_cell.angle_gamma   90.00
#
_symmetry.space_group_name_H-M   'P 1'
#
loop_
_entity.id
_entity.type
_entity.pdbx_description
1 polymer ?
#
loop_
_entity_poly.entity_id
_entity_poly.type
_entity_poly.pdbx_seq_one_letter_code
_entity_poly.pdbx_strand_id
1 'polypeptide(L)'
;MEVFISHQWITIPVFIVLVIGVTLCWFGGLVAALTALGNKRWLWGIVSIVLGPITGLPYALIYREAEYAKSLMLKGLALLLGGLLAACVVWLAYR
;
A
#
# COMPACT_ATOMS: atom_id res chain seq x y z
N MET A 1 -3.70 14.53 19.60
CA MET A 1 -3.83 15.51 18.49
C MET A 1 -2.86 16.67 18.69
N GLU A 2 -2.78 17.25 19.90
CA GLU A 2 -1.85 18.35 20.20
C GLU A 2 -0.39 18.04 19.87
N VAL A 3 0.11 16.85 20.23
CA VAL A 3 1.48 16.39 19.90
C VAL A 3 1.79 16.45 18.39
N PHE A 4 0.83 16.03 17.55
CA PHE A 4 1.00 16.03 16.08
C PHE A 4 0.92 17.45 15.49
N ILE A 5 0.18 18.36 16.13
CA ILE A 5 0.08 19.77 15.72
C ILE A 5 1.32 20.56 16.18
N SER A 6 1.83 20.30 17.39
CA SER A 6 3.04 20.94 17.91
C SER A 6 4.31 20.48 17.18
N HIS A 7 4.32 19.27 16.61
CA HIS A 7 5.44 18.72 15.84
C HIS A 7 5.07 18.44 14.38
N GLN A 8 4.43 19.42 13.74
CA GLN A 8 4.06 19.37 12.30
C GLN A 8 5.25 19.01 11.40
N TRP A 9 6.44 19.51 11.71
CA TRP A 9 7.67 19.24 10.95
C TRP A 9 8.02 17.75 10.83
N ILE A 10 7.62 16.93 11.81
CA ILE A 10 7.85 15.46 11.80
C ILE A 10 6.60 14.72 11.32
N THR A 11 5.42 15.23 11.69
CA THR A 11 4.13 14.64 11.33
C THR A 11 3.90 14.66 9.82
N ILE A 12 4.24 15.75 9.14
CA ILE A 12 4.06 15.90 7.68
C ILE A 12 4.89 14.85 6.91
N PRO A 13 6.21 14.68 7.15
CA PRO A 13 7.00 13.62 6.51
C PRO A 13 6.42 12.22 6.74
N VAL A 14 6.02 11.90 7.97
CA VAL A 14 5.44 10.60 8.31
C VAL A 14 4.14 10.37 7.55
N PHE A 15 3.31 11.41 7.43
CA PHE A 15 2.09 11.36 6.64
C PHE A 15 2.36 11.16 5.15
N ILE A 16 3.38 11.85 4.59
CA ILE A 16 3.80 11.67 3.19
C ILE A 16 4.23 10.22 2.95
N VAL A 17 5.04 9.63 3.83
CA VAL A 17 5.48 8.23 3.72
C VAL A 17 4.29 7.27 3.76
N LEU A 18 3.31 7.52 4.64
CA LEU A 18 2.07 6.76 4.72
C LEU A 18 1.27 6.83 3.41
N VAL A 19 1.08 8.02 2.86
CA VAL A 19 0.36 8.22 1.60
C VAL A 19 1.08 7.55 0.43
N ILE A 20 2.42 7.63 0.38
CA ILE A 20 3.23 6.93 -0.62
C ILE A 20 3.07 5.41 -0.48
N GLY A 21 3.06 4.87 0.74
CA GLY A 21 2.83 3.45 0.98
C GLY A 21 1.45 2.98 0.48
N VAL A 22 0.40 3.73 0.81
CA VAL A 22 -0.98 3.45 0.36
C VAL A 22 -1.08 3.50 -1.16
N THR A 23 -0.53 4.55 -1.79
CA THR A 23 -0.57 4.69 -3.25
C THR A 23 0.20 3.58 -3.95
N LEU A 24 1.36 3.16 -3.46
CA LEU A 24 2.10 2.02 -4.01
C LEU A 24 1.31 0.71 -3.91
N CYS A 25 0.64 0.46 -2.78
CA CYS A 25 -0.27 -0.67 -2.65
C CYS A 25 -1.40 -0.59 -3.69
N TRP A 26 -2.02 0.58 -3.86
CA TRP A 26 -3.10 0.80 -4.82
C TRP A 26 -2.66 0.58 -6.27
N PHE A 27 -1.53 1.18 -6.66
CA PHE A 27 -0.94 0.98 -7.98
C PHE A 27 -0.58 -0.49 -8.21
N GLY A 28 -0.02 -1.17 -7.21
CA GLY A 28 0.26 -2.60 -7.29
C GLY A 28 -1.01 -3.43 -7.49
N GLY A 29 -2.11 -3.07 -6.81
CA GLY A 29 -3.42 -3.69 -7.01
C GLY A 29 -3.98 -3.48 -8.42
N LEU A 30 -3.84 -2.27 -8.96
CA LEU A 30 -4.25 -1.96 -10.34
C LEU A 30 -3.41 -2.72 -11.38
N VAL A 31 -2.10 -2.83 -11.16
CA VAL A 31 -1.24 -3.63 -12.04
C VAL A 31 -1.64 -5.11 -11.95
N ALA A 32 -1.93 -5.65 -10.76
CA ALA A 32 -2.44 -7.01 -10.60
C ALA A 32 -3.77 -7.22 -11.35
N ALA A 33 -4.69 -6.25 -11.29
CA ALA A 33 -5.94 -6.28 -12.04
C ALA A 33 -5.71 -6.32 -13.55
N LEU A 34 -4.83 -5.46 -14.07
CA LEU A 34 -4.49 -5.40 -15.49
C LEU A 34 -3.82 -6.70 -15.95
N THR A 35 -2.92 -7.27 -15.15
CA THR A 35 -2.32 -8.58 -15.42
C THR A 35 -3.37 -9.69 -15.44
N ALA A 36 -4.35 -9.66 -14.52
CA ALA A 36 -5.46 -10.61 -14.50
C ALA A 36 -6.35 -10.51 -15.75
N LEU A 37 -6.70 -9.29 -16.18
CA LEU A 37 -7.45 -9.05 -17.41
C LEU A 37 -6.65 -9.49 -18.65
N GLY A 38 -5.35 -9.17 -18.69
CA GLY A 38 -4.45 -9.55 -19.77
C GLY A 38 -4.33 -11.07 -19.95
N ASN A 39 -4.40 -11.84 -18.86
CA ASN A 39 -4.34 -13.31 -18.91
C ASN A 39 -5.73 -14.00 -18.95
N LYS A 40 -6.77 -13.30 -19.44
CA LYS A 40 -8.16 -13.78 -19.56
C LYS A 40 -8.80 -14.23 -18.24
N ARG A 41 -8.28 -13.80 -17.08
CA ARG A 41 -8.85 -14.06 -15.75
C ARG A 41 -9.73 -12.89 -15.30
N TRP A 42 -10.80 -12.69 -16.05
CA TRP A 42 -11.74 -11.57 -15.89
C TRP A 42 -12.35 -11.47 -14.49
N LEU A 43 -12.67 -12.61 -13.86
CA LEU A 43 -13.23 -12.63 -12.51
C LEU A 43 -12.27 -11.98 -11.50
N TRP A 44 -10.99 -12.36 -11.55
CA TRP A 44 -9.96 -11.79 -10.67
C TRP A 44 -9.65 -10.34 -11.01
N GLY A 45 -9.64 -9.98 -12.29
CA GLY A 45 -9.43 -8.60 -12.73
C GLY A 45 -10.53 -7.64 -12.26
N ILE A 46 -11.79 -8.00 -12.45
CA ILE A 46 -12.95 -7.18 -12.06
C ILE A 46 -13.02 -7.04 -10.54
N VAL A 47 -12.87 -8.15 -9.81
CA VAL A 47 -12.82 -8.15 -8.35
C VAL A 47 -11.68 -7.26 -7.84
N SER A 48 -10.50 -7.34 -8.48
CA SER A 48 -9.33 -6.51 -8.16
C SER A 48 -9.53 -5.01 -8.41
N ILE A 49 -10.37 -4.61 -9.37
CA ILE A 49 -10.69 -3.20 -9.63
C ILE A 49 -11.69 -2.68 -8.59
N VAL A 50 -12.69 -3.50 -8.23
CA VAL A 50 -13.77 -3.09 -7.32
C VAL A 50 -13.32 -3.08 -5.85
N LEU A 51 -12.61 -4.13 -5.41
CA LEU A 51 -12.11 -4.26 -4.04
C LEU A 51 -10.69 -3.70 -3.87
N GLY A 52 -10.10 -3.21 -4.96
CA GLY A 52 -8.82 -2.54 -4.98
C GLY A 52 -7.65 -3.45 -4.55
N PRO A 53 -6.64 -2.90 -3.85
CA PRO A 53 -5.41 -3.62 -3.55
C PRO A 53 -5.60 -4.82 -2.62
N ILE A 54 -6.71 -4.88 -1.88
CA ILE A 54 -7.02 -5.99 -0.97
C ILE A 54 -7.17 -7.30 -1.75
N THR A 55 -7.72 -7.23 -2.96
CA THR A 55 -7.95 -8.39 -3.84
C THR A 55 -6.87 -8.61 -4.90
N GLY A 56 -6.11 -7.57 -5.24
CA GLY A 56 -4.93 -7.71 -6.11
C GLY A 56 -3.80 -8.51 -5.45
N LEU A 57 -3.68 -8.45 -4.12
CA LEU A 57 -2.66 -9.14 -3.32
C LEU A 57 -2.74 -10.68 -3.39
N PRO A 58 -3.90 -11.32 -3.13
CA PRO A 58 -4.01 -12.77 -3.27
C PRO A 58 -3.78 -13.23 -4.72
N TYR A 59 -4.28 -12.47 -5.71
CA TYR A 59 -4.00 -12.77 -7.12
C TYR A 59 -2.49 -12.74 -7.42
N ALA A 60 -1.79 -11.69 -6.97
CA ALA A 60 -0.36 -11.51 -7.19
C ALA A 60 0.53 -12.49 -6.40
N LEU A 61 0.01 -13.07 -5.31
CA LEU A 61 0.67 -14.13 -4.54
C LEU A 61 0.50 -15.51 -5.19
N ILE A 62 -0.69 -15.79 -5.76
CA ILE A 62 -1.00 -17.08 -6.38
C ILE A 62 -0.36 -17.20 -7.77
N TYR A 63 -0.26 -16.10 -8.52
CA TYR A 63 0.16 -16.13 -9.92
C TYR A 63 1.46 -15.37 -10.18
N ARG A 64 2.48 -16.09 -10.67
CA ARG A 64 3.82 -15.54 -10.99
C ARG A 64 3.81 -14.43 -12.04
N GLU A 65 2.79 -14.38 -12.89
CA GLU A 65 2.65 -13.34 -13.92
C GLU A 65 2.51 -11.93 -13.32
N ALA A 66 2.01 -11.84 -12.08
CA ALA A 66 1.83 -10.59 -11.35
C ALA A 66 2.99 -10.32 -10.36
N GLU A 67 4.19 -10.85 -10.62
CA GLU A 67 5.37 -10.67 -9.75
C GLU A 67 5.78 -9.19 -9.60
N TYR A 68 5.62 -8.39 -10.66
CA TYR A 68 5.85 -6.94 -10.57
C TYR A 68 4.84 -6.26 -9.65
N ALA A 69 3.55 -6.59 -9.78
CA ALA A 69 2.49 -6.11 -8.90
C ALA A 69 2.76 -6.50 -7.44
N LYS A 70 3.15 -7.77 -7.19
CA LYS A 70 3.54 -8.27 -5.88
C LYS A 70 4.69 -7.47 -5.26
N SER A 71 5.75 -7.21 -6.02
CA SER A 71 6.90 -6.42 -5.56
C SER A 71 6.48 -5.00 -5.18
N LEU A 72 5.62 -4.38 -6.00
CA LEU A 72 5.12 -3.02 -5.74
C LEU A 72 4.24 -2.96 -4.48
N MET A 73 3.35 -3.94 -4.31
CA MET A 73 2.48 -4.05 -3.12
C MET A 73 3.29 -4.33 -1.85
N LEU A 74 4.33 -5.17 -1.91
CA LEU A 74 5.22 -5.46 -0.79
C LEU A 74 6.03 -4.23 -0.37
N LYS A 75 6.55 -3.46 -1.34
CA LYS A 75 7.25 -2.21 -1.06
C LYS A 75 6.31 -1.16 -0.46
N GLY A 76 5.10 -1.03 -0.99
CA GLY A 76 4.06 -0.17 -0.43
C GLY A 76 3.69 -0.56 1.01
N LEU A 77 3.55 -1.86 1.28
CA LEU A 77 3.26 -2.39 2.62
C LEU A 77 4.41 -2.13 3.59
N ALA A 78 5.66 -2.34 3.16
CA ALA A 78 6.84 -2.05 3.97
C ALA A 78 6.93 -0.55 4.32
N LEU A 79 6.62 0.34 3.37
CA LEU A 79 6.56 1.78 3.62
C LEU A 79 5.41 2.17 4.56
N LEU A 80 4.25 1.53 4.41
CA LEU A 80 3.11 1.70 5.31
C LEU A 80 3.48 1.31 6.74
N LEU A 81 4.09 0.13 6.93
CA LEU A 81 4.57 -0.34 8.23
C LEU A 81 5.65 0.57 8.79
N GLY A 82 6.60 1.01 7.97
CA GLY A 82 7.65 1.94 8.37
C GLY A 82 7.09 3.31 8.80
N GLY A 83 6.13 3.84 8.05
CA GLY A 83 5.42 5.08 8.40
C GLY A 83 4.61 4.94 9.68
N LEU A 84 3.95 3.79 9.89
CA LEU A 84 3.18 3.51 11.11
C LEU A 84 4.09 3.38 12.34
N LEU A 85 5.24 2.71 12.20
CA LEU A 85 6.24 2.61 13.25
C LEU A 85 6.81 3.99 13.58
N ALA A 86 7.15 4.81 12.57
CA ALA A 86 7.60 6.17 12.78
C ALA A 86 6.55 7.01 13.50
N ALA A 87 5.27 6.91 13.11
CA ALA A 87 4.17 7.57 13.81
C ALA A 87 4.06 7.11 15.28
N CYS A 88 4.23 5.81 15.54
CA CYS A 88 4.18 5.24 16.88
C CYS A 88 5.36 5.67 17.76
N VAL A 89 6.57 5.74 17.19
CA VAL A 89 7.77 6.24 17.87
C VAL A 89 7.61 7.72 18.21
N VAL A 90 7.13 8.54 17.28
CA VAL A 90 6.85 9.96 17.53
C VAL A 90 5.81 10.10 18.63
N TRP A 91 4.74 9.31 18.58
CA TRP A 91 3.72 9.32 19.64
C TRP A 91 4.31 8.96 21.01
N LEU A 92 5.14 7.93 21.11
CA LEU A 92 5.76 7.50 22.36
C LEU A 92 6.83 8.48 22.88
N ALA A 93 7.58 9.12 21.98
CA ALA A 93 8.65 10.04 22.34
C ALA A 93 8.15 11.41 22.81
N TYR A 94 6.97 11.84 22.35
CA TYR A 94 6.36 13.13 22.66
C TYR A 94 5.07 13.02 23.48
N ARG A 95 4.80 11.84 24.06
CA ARG A 95 3.76 11.61 25.08
C ARG A 95 4.27 12.04 26.45
#